data_AF-A0A3M8SR44-F1
#
_entry.id   AF-A0A3M8SR44-F1
#
_cell.length_a   1.000
_cell.length_b   1.000
_cell.length_c   1.000
_cell.angle_alpha   90.00
_cell.angle_beta   90.00
_cell.angle_gamma   90.00
#
_symmetry.space_group_name_H-M   'P 1'
#
loop_
_entity.id
_entity.type
_entity.pdbx_description
1 polymer ?
#
loop_
_entity_poly.entity_id
_entity_poly.type
_entity_poly.pdbx_seq_one_letter_code
_entity_poly.pdbx_strand_id
1 'polypeptide(L)'
;MKNKPRGSQVGLKKNREDTKAKNTSAMWAVIQRLRKEKPSVIWSYKEVWWGAGLKSHVPLSSPWNVSVRGAIDAHNAEVQQRIEQGSPVLAQRRTQRDANRELQKQIKVLTAERDLALSKIAVYEADADYYRAECQNLTLINTRLRQRRSE
;
A
#
# COMPACT_ATOMS: atom_id res chain seq x y z
N MET A 1 -43.06 -27.45 52.70
CA MET A 1 -42.60 -26.04 52.62
C MET A 1 -42.52 -25.64 51.15
N LYS A 2 -43.40 -24.74 50.68
CA LYS A 2 -43.40 -24.29 49.28
C LYS A 2 -42.18 -23.40 49.05
N ASN A 3 -41.30 -23.79 48.12
CA ASN A 3 -40.11 -23.05 47.70
C ASN A 3 -40.50 -21.64 47.26
N LYS A 4 -40.33 -20.65 48.14
CA LYS A 4 -40.47 -19.23 47.79
C LYS A 4 -39.44 -18.93 46.69
N PRO A 5 -39.84 -18.33 45.54
CA PRO A 5 -38.90 -18.01 44.48
C PRO A 5 -37.82 -17.08 45.02
N ARG A 6 -36.55 -17.44 44.79
CA ARG A 6 -35.39 -16.61 45.14
C ARG A 6 -35.39 -15.36 44.27
N GLY A 7 -36.08 -14.30 44.71
CA GLY A 7 -36.09 -12.99 44.07
C GLY A 7 -37.15 -12.81 42.98
N SER A 8 -37.38 -11.55 42.58
CA SER A 8 -38.32 -11.23 41.49
C SER A 8 -37.71 -11.61 40.13
N GLN A 9 -38.52 -12.20 39.24
CA GLN A 9 -38.08 -12.61 37.90
C GLN A 9 -37.53 -11.43 37.08
N VAL A 10 -38.05 -10.23 37.32
CA VAL A 10 -37.58 -8.97 36.71
C VAL A 10 -36.19 -8.60 37.24
N GLY A 11 -35.96 -8.69 38.55
CA GLY A 11 -34.66 -8.40 39.17
C GLY A 11 -33.57 -9.38 38.71
N LEU A 12 -33.92 -10.66 38.55
CA LEU A 12 -32.99 -11.67 38.02
C LEU A 12 -32.63 -11.41 36.55
N LYS A 13 -33.59 -11.00 35.71
CA LYS A 13 -33.32 -10.61 34.32
C LYS A 13 -32.41 -9.39 34.25
N LYS A 14 -32.71 -8.35 35.03
CA LYS A 14 -31.89 -7.12 35.09
C LYS A 14 -30.46 -7.40 35.55
N ASN A 15 -30.30 -8.15 36.66
CA ASN A 15 -28.97 -8.56 37.12
C ASN A 15 -28.21 -9.37 36.07
N ARG A 16 -28.92 -10.25 35.32
CA ARG A 16 -28.30 -11.00 34.24
C ARG A 16 -27.80 -10.08 33.14
N GLU A 17 -28.62 -9.13 32.68
CA GLU A 17 -28.27 -8.12 31.65
C GLU A 17 -27.13 -7.22 32.06
N ASP A 18 -27.18 -6.67 33.28
CA ASP A 18 -26.12 -5.84 33.85
C ASP A 18 -24.79 -6.60 33.93
N THR A 19 -24.85 -7.88 34.29
CA THR A 19 -23.65 -8.75 34.31
C THR A 19 -23.11 -8.99 32.90
N LYS A 20 -23.99 -9.16 31.89
CA LYS A 20 -23.52 -9.27 30.49
C LYS A 20 -22.77 -8.01 30.10
N ALA A 21 -23.39 -6.84 30.30
CA ALA A 21 -22.84 -5.56 29.90
C ALA A 21 -21.49 -5.29 30.58
N LYS A 22 -21.38 -5.52 31.90
CA LYS A 22 -20.13 -5.38 32.65
C LYS A 22 -19.04 -6.31 32.11
N ASN A 23 -19.35 -7.58 31.89
CA ASN A 23 -18.36 -8.55 31.40
C ASN A 23 -17.89 -8.22 29.98
N THR A 24 -18.81 -7.85 29.09
CA THR A 24 -18.50 -7.42 27.73
C THR A 24 -17.65 -6.16 27.73
N SER A 25 -17.97 -5.17 28.56
CA SER A 25 -17.17 -3.94 28.69
C SER A 25 -15.74 -4.21 29.18
N ALA A 26 -15.58 -5.12 30.16
CA ALA A 26 -14.27 -5.50 30.68
C ALA A 26 -13.42 -6.20 29.61
N MET A 27 -14.00 -7.13 28.85
CA MET A 27 -13.31 -7.78 27.73
C MET A 27 -12.92 -6.78 26.63
N TRP A 28 -13.79 -5.81 26.34
CA TRP A 28 -13.46 -4.75 25.39
C TRP A 28 -12.29 -3.87 25.83
N ALA A 29 -12.20 -3.53 27.12
CA ALA A 29 -11.07 -2.78 27.66
C ALA A 29 -9.75 -3.54 27.45
N VAL A 30 -9.75 -4.87 27.64
CA VAL A 30 -8.57 -5.70 27.38
C VAL A 30 -8.21 -5.74 25.90
N ILE A 31 -9.19 -5.86 25.00
CA ILE A 31 -8.96 -5.79 23.55
C ILE A 31 -8.29 -4.46 23.19
N GLN A 32 -8.78 -3.33 23.70
CA GLN A 32 -8.18 -2.02 23.43
C GLN A 32 -6.76 -1.90 23.98
N ARG A 33 -6.48 -2.54 25.12
CA ARG A 33 -5.12 -2.61 25.68
C ARG A 33 -4.21 -3.47 24.79
N LEU A 34 -4.64 -4.66 24.41
CA LEU A 34 -3.87 -5.59 23.56
C LEU A 34 -3.59 -5.01 22.18
N ARG A 35 -4.51 -4.23 21.61
CA ARG A 35 -4.27 -3.46 20.37
C ARG A 35 -3.04 -2.56 20.46
N LYS A 36 -2.74 -2.01 21.64
CA LYS A 36 -1.59 -1.13 21.86
C LYS A 36 -0.34 -1.92 22.23
N GLU A 37 -0.46 -2.91 23.12
CA GLU A 37 0.67 -3.67 23.64
C GLU A 37 1.21 -4.72 22.65
N LYS A 38 0.31 -5.38 21.92
CA LYS A 38 0.63 -6.53 21.07
C LYS A 38 -0.08 -6.44 19.69
N PRO A 39 0.14 -5.36 18.90
CA PRO A 39 -0.55 -5.15 17.63
C PRO A 39 -0.19 -6.18 16.55
N SER A 40 0.98 -6.80 16.61
CA SER A 40 1.50 -7.70 15.58
C SER A 40 1.43 -9.17 15.96
N VAL A 41 0.76 -9.48 17.08
CA VAL A 41 0.70 -10.83 17.64
C VAL A 41 -0.75 -11.30 17.63
N ILE A 42 -0.94 -12.58 17.33
CA ILE A 42 -2.23 -13.26 17.42
C ILE A 42 -2.62 -13.40 18.89
N TRP A 43 -3.82 -12.96 19.26
CA TRP A 43 -4.33 -13.08 20.62
C TRP A 43 -5.16 -14.33 20.79
N SER A 44 -5.05 -14.95 21.95
CA SER A 44 -5.95 -16.03 22.33
C SER A 44 -7.21 -15.48 23.01
N TYR A 45 -8.36 -16.13 22.81
CA TYR A 45 -9.58 -15.77 23.54
C TYR A 45 -9.40 -15.87 25.07
N LYS A 46 -8.55 -16.80 25.51
CA LYS A 46 -8.24 -17.03 26.93
C LYS A 46 -7.49 -15.84 27.54
N GLU A 47 -6.57 -15.23 26.78
CA GLU A 47 -5.83 -14.04 27.21
C GLU A 47 -6.76 -12.84 27.42
N VAL A 48 -7.69 -12.60 26.49
CA VAL A 48 -8.71 -11.54 26.64
C VAL A 48 -9.60 -11.80 27.85
N TRP A 49 -10.00 -13.06 28.04
CA TRP A 49 -10.87 -13.47 29.14
C TRP A 49 -10.21 -13.34 30.52
N TRP A 50 -8.99 -13.85 30.68
CA TRP A 50 -8.23 -13.73 31.92
C TRP A 50 -7.83 -12.29 32.22
N GLY A 51 -7.46 -11.52 31.20
CA GLY A 51 -7.18 -10.09 31.35
C GLY A 51 -8.38 -9.29 31.85
N ALA A 52 -9.60 -9.75 31.59
CA ALA A 52 -10.84 -9.12 32.04
C ALA A 52 -11.22 -9.51 33.48
N GLY A 53 -10.45 -10.38 34.15
CA GLY A 53 -10.68 -10.78 35.54
C GLY A 53 -11.97 -11.55 35.78
N LEU A 54 -12.55 -12.16 34.74
CA LEU A 54 -13.85 -12.81 34.82
C LEU A 54 -13.76 -14.16 35.54
N LYS A 55 -14.30 -14.22 36.77
CA LYS A 55 -14.59 -15.47 37.49
C LYS A 55 -15.84 -16.10 36.86
N SER A 56 -15.69 -17.26 36.24
CA SER A 56 -16.62 -17.79 35.22
C SER A 56 -18.03 -18.11 35.71
N HIS A 57 -19.02 -17.84 34.87
CA HIS A 57 -20.24 -18.65 34.77
C HIS A 57 -20.74 -18.87 33.34
N VAL A 58 -20.14 -18.21 32.34
CA VAL A 58 -20.60 -18.27 30.96
C VAL A 58 -19.40 -18.47 30.03
N PRO A 59 -19.44 -19.45 29.11
CA PRO A 59 -18.33 -19.72 28.23
C PRO A 59 -18.17 -18.64 27.16
N LEU A 60 -16.93 -18.42 26.69
CA LEU A 60 -16.60 -17.57 25.54
C LEU A 60 -17.43 -17.93 24.30
N SER A 61 -17.78 -19.22 24.15
CA SER A 61 -18.62 -19.75 23.07
C SER A 61 -20.08 -19.27 23.10
N SER A 62 -20.52 -18.61 24.17
CA SER A 62 -21.89 -18.13 24.30
C SER A 62 -22.23 -17.02 23.28
N PRO A 63 -23.45 -17.02 22.70
CA PRO A 63 -23.88 -16.04 21.68
C PRO A 63 -23.73 -14.57 22.08
N TRP A 64 -23.75 -14.27 23.38
CA TRP A 64 -23.57 -12.90 23.89
C TRP A 64 -22.17 -12.29 23.65
N ASN A 65 -21.15 -13.10 23.36
CA ASN A 65 -19.75 -12.69 23.20
C ASN A 65 -19.32 -12.69 21.72
N VAL A 66 -20.28 -12.74 20.80
CA VAL A 66 -19.99 -12.78 19.36
C VAL A 66 -19.22 -11.54 18.90
N SER A 67 -19.56 -10.37 19.43
CA SER A 67 -18.84 -9.12 19.10
C SER A 67 -17.38 -9.13 19.56
N VAL A 68 -17.13 -9.62 20.78
CA VAL A 68 -15.76 -9.77 21.34
C VAL A 68 -14.96 -10.78 20.51
N ARG A 69 -15.57 -11.91 20.15
CA ARG A 69 -14.92 -12.92 19.29
C ARG A 69 -14.62 -12.39 17.90
N GLY A 70 -15.59 -11.74 17.25
CA GLY A 70 -15.40 -11.15 15.93
C GLY A 70 -14.28 -10.10 15.91
N ALA A 71 -14.12 -9.31 16.99
CA ALA A 71 -13.02 -8.36 17.10
C ALA A 71 -11.64 -9.04 17.23
N ILE A 72 -11.56 -10.16 17.94
CA ILE A 72 -10.33 -10.96 18.08
C ILE A 72 -10.01 -11.64 16.74
N ASP A 73 -11.02 -12.24 16.11
CA ASP A 73 -10.86 -12.97 14.84
C ASP A 73 -10.45 -12.05 13.70
N ALA A 74 -11.06 -10.86 13.60
CA ALA A 74 -10.67 -9.86 12.61
C ALA A 74 -9.21 -9.42 12.78
N HIS A 75 -8.79 -9.15 14.02
CA HIS A 75 -7.40 -8.81 14.32
C HIS A 75 -6.45 -9.95 13.96
N ASN A 76 -6.75 -11.17 14.40
CA ASN A 76 -5.92 -12.34 14.15
C ASN A 76 -5.81 -12.66 12.65
N ALA A 77 -6.90 -12.52 11.89
CA ALA A 77 -6.90 -12.68 10.44
C ALA A 77 -6.01 -11.64 9.76
N GLU A 78 -6.07 -10.37 10.19
CA GLU A 78 -5.21 -9.31 9.66
C GLU A 78 -3.72 -9.58 9.97
N VAL A 79 -3.40 -9.98 11.21
CA VAL A 79 -2.04 -10.33 11.60
C VAL A 79 -1.53 -11.53 10.81
N GLN A 80 -2.35 -12.57 10.66
CA GLN A 80 -2.03 -13.76 9.88
C GLN A 80 -1.78 -13.42 8.41
N GLN A 81 -2.64 -12.57 7.81
CA GLN A 81 -2.47 -12.09 6.44
C GLN A 81 -1.16 -11.31 6.27
N ARG A 82 -0.78 -10.47 7.25
CA ARG A 82 0.50 -9.75 7.24
C ARG A 82 1.70 -10.70 7.37
N ILE A 83 1.60 -11.75 8.18
CA ILE A 83 2.63 -12.79 8.32
C ILE A 83 2.80 -13.54 7.00
N GLU A 84 1.70 -13.97 6.38
CA GLU A 84 1.67 -14.68 5.10
C GLU A 84 2.20 -13.82 3.94
N GLN A 85 1.87 -12.53 3.94
CA GLN A 85 2.40 -11.57 2.96
C GLN A 85 3.88 -11.23 3.22
N GLY A 86 4.37 -11.32 4.45
CA GLY A 86 5.68 -10.80 4.87
C GLY A 86 6.90 -11.46 4.19
N SER A 87 6.84 -12.74 3.83
CA SER A 87 7.98 -13.44 3.23
C SER A 87 8.08 -13.28 1.69
N PRO A 88 7.03 -13.55 0.89
CA PRO A 88 7.12 -13.42 -0.56
C PRO A 88 7.08 -11.96 -1.07
N VAL A 89 6.39 -11.05 -0.38
CA VAL A 89 6.22 -9.65 -0.86
C VAL A 89 7.51 -8.84 -0.68
N LEU A 90 8.33 -9.12 0.34
CA LEU A 90 9.62 -8.44 0.50
C LEU A 90 10.64 -8.84 -0.57
N ALA A 91 10.67 -10.11 -0.96
CA ALA A 91 11.49 -10.58 -2.08
C ALA A 91 11.05 -9.94 -3.40
N GLN A 92 9.74 -9.90 -3.66
CA GLN A 92 9.18 -9.31 -4.88
C GLN A 92 9.37 -7.79 -4.95
N ARG A 93 9.31 -7.08 -3.82
CA ARG A 93 9.63 -5.64 -3.76
C ARG A 93 11.11 -5.35 -4.04
N ARG A 94 12.04 -6.20 -3.59
CA ARG A 94 13.47 -6.05 -3.90
C ARG A 94 13.73 -6.23 -5.39
N THR A 95 13.19 -7.29 -6.00
CA THR A 95 13.36 -7.53 -7.44
C THR A 95 12.74 -6.42 -8.30
N GLN A 96 11.56 -5.91 -7.94
CA GLN A 96 10.95 -4.77 -8.63
C GLN A 96 11.76 -3.48 -8.49
N ARG A 97 12.40 -3.24 -7.34
CA ARG A 97 13.23 -2.06 -7.12
C ARG A 97 14.50 -2.09 -7.97
N ASP A 98 15.12 -3.26 -8.09
CA ASP A 98 16.31 -3.43 -8.92
C ASP A 98 15.97 -3.34 -10.42
N ALA A 99 14.85 -3.93 -10.85
CA ALA A 99 14.34 -3.76 -12.21
C ALA A 99 14.05 -2.28 -12.54
N ASN A 100 13.41 -1.54 -11.62
CA ASN A 100 13.15 -0.11 -11.81
C ASN A 100 14.44 0.73 -11.89
N ARG A 101 15.46 0.41 -11.09
CA ARG A 101 16.77 1.08 -11.19
C ARG A 101 17.42 0.84 -12.54
N GLU A 102 17.32 -0.37 -13.07
CA GLU A 102 17.88 -0.70 -14.38
C GLU A 102 17.13 0.01 -15.51
N LEU A 103 15.79 0.03 -15.48
CA LEU A 103 14.99 0.81 -16.42
C LEU A 103 15.33 2.30 -16.38
N GLN A 104 15.54 2.88 -15.20
CA GLN A 104 15.94 4.28 -15.07
C GLN A 104 17.33 4.55 -15.68
N LYS A 105 18.28 3.61 -15.57
CA LYS A 105 19.57 3.74 -16.24
C LYS A 105 19.41 3.68 -17.76
N GLN A 106 18.62 2.74 -18.26
CA GLN A 106 18.35 2.61 -19.70
C GLN A 106 17.72 3.90 -20.27
N ILE A 107 16.75 4.49 -19.56
CA ILE A 107 16.15 5.76 -19.95
C ILE A 107 17.20 6.87 -20.04
N LYS A 108 18.11 6.97 -19.05
CA LYS A 108 19.17 7.99 -19.08
C LYS A 108 20.11 7.81 -20.26
N VAL A 109 20.52 6.57 -20.56
CA VAL A 109 21.39 6.27 -21.71
C VAL A 109 20.69 6.65 -23.01
N LEU A 110 19.46 6.19 -23.22
CA LEU A 110 18.69 6.48 -24.43
C LEU A 110 18.42 7.98 -24.60
N THR A 111 18.23 8.72 -23.50
CA THR A 111 18.05 10.17 -23.55
C THR A 111 19.33 10.86 -24.00
N ALA A 112 20.49 10.46 -23.47
CA ALA A 112 21.78 11.00 -23.88
C ALA A 112 22.10 10.68 -25.36
N GLU A 113 21.78 9.46 -25.81
CA GLU A 113 21.93 9.06 -27.21
C GLU A 113 21.03 9.88 -28.15
N ARG A 114 19.77 10.10 -27.75
CA ARG A 114 18.83 10.96 -28.47
C ARG A 114 19.36 12.39 -28.58
N ASP A 115 19.82 12.98 -27.48
CA ASP A 115 20.29 14.37 -27.47
C ASP A 115 21.57 14.53 -28.31
N LEU A 116 22.46 13.53 -28.30
CA LEU A 116 23.62 13.49 -29.18
C LEU A 116 23.21 13.40 -30.66
N ALA A 117 22.21 12.58 -30.99
CA ALA A 117 21.71 12.45 -32.35
C ALA A 117 21.08 13.76 -32.84
N LEU A 118 20.27 14.42 -32.01
CA LEU A 118 19.66 15.71 -32.32
C LEU A 118 20.73 16.80 -32.55
N SER A 119 21.79 16.82 -31.73
CA SER A 119 22.91 17.74 -31.92
C SER A 119 23.61 17.53 -33.27
N LYS A 120 23.87 16.27 -33.65
CA LYS A 120 24.46 15.96 -34.98
C LYS A 120 23.55 16.35 -36.13
N ILE A 121 22.25 16.11 -36.01
CA ILE A 121 21.27 16.52 -37.02
C ILE A 121 21.31 18.04 -37.22
N ALA A 122 21.31 18.82 -36.13
CA ALA A 122 21.37 20.28 -36.22
C ALA A 122 22.64 20.78 -36.93
N VAL A 123 23.80 20.14 -36.69
CA VAL A 123 25.04 20.46 -37.41
C VAL A 123 24.91 20.16 -38.91
N TYR A 124 24.41 18.97 -39.26
CA TYR A 124 24.24 18.60 -40.67
C TYR A 124 23.20 19.44 -41.40
N GLU A 125 22.15 19.87 -40.72
CA GLU A 125 21.16 20.81 -41.27
C GLU A 125 21.80 22.18 -41.55
N ALA A 126 22.60 22.70 -40.62
CA ALA A 126 23.32 23.96 -40.82
C ALA A 126 24.32 23.88 -41.98
N ASP A 127 25.10 22.79 -42.07
CA ASP A 127 26.03 22.57 -43.19
C ASP A 127 25.28 22.47 -44.52
N ALA A 128 24.17 21.74 -44.56
CA ALA A 128 23.36 21.59 -45.77
C ALA A 128 22.82 22.95 -46.25
N ASP A 129 22.34 23.80 -45.35
CA ASP A 129 21.85 25.13 -45.70
C ASP A 129 22.97 26.05 -46.17
N TYR A 130 24.15 26.00 -45.54
CA TYR A 130 25.34 26.73 -45.99
C TYR A 130 25.70 26.34 -47.43
N TYR A 131 25.84 25.04 -47.73
CA TYR A 131 26.19 24.60 -49.07
C TYR A 131 25.10 24.88 -50.11
N ARG A 132 23.81 24.81 -49.74
CA ARG A 132 22.72 25.23 -50.63
C ARG A 132 22.85 26.70 -51.02
N ALA A 133 23.10 27.58 -50.05
CA ALA A 133 23.29 29.01 -50.30
C ALA A 133 24.51 29.26 -51.19
N GLU A 134 25.62 28.57 -50.93
CA GLU A 134 26.84 28.71 -51.73
C GLU A 134 26.64 28.22 -53.18
N CYS A 135 25.97 27.08 -53.37
CA CYS A 135 25.61 26.60 -54.71
C CYS A 135 24.71 27.60 -55.46
N GLN A 136 23.75 28.23 -54.78
CA GLN A 136 22.91 29.28 -55.37
C GLN A 136 23.75 30.50 -55.78
N ASN A 137 24.65 30.96 -54.92
CA ASN A 137 25.56 32.07 -55.21
C ASN A 137 26.47 31.77 -56.41
N LEU A 138 27.10 30.60 -56.42
CA LEU A 138 27.94 30.15 -57.54
C LEU A 138 27.15 30.05 -58.84
N THR A 139 25.90 29.60 -58.79
CA THR A 139 25.00 29.56 -59.95
C THR A 139 24.74 30.97 -60.48
N LEU A 140 24.44 31.93 -59.61
CA LEU A 140 24.25 33.34 -59.97
C LEU A 140 25.52 33.98 -60.55
N ILE A 141 26.70 33.65 -60.02
CA ILE A 141 27.97 34.12 -60.57
C ILE A 141 28.19 33.52 -61.96
N ASN A 142 27.93 32.23 -62.13
CA ASN A 142 28.12 31.54 -63.41
C ASN A 142 27.20 32.11 -64.50
N THR A 143 25.92 32.37 -64.18
CA THR A 143 24.98 32.99 -65.13
C THR A 143 25.45 34.38 -65.56
N ARG A 144 25.89 35.23 -64.62
CA ARG A 144 26.46 36.55 -64.92
C ARG A 144 27.71 36.46 -65.81
N LEU A 145 28.62 35.54 -65.53
CA LEU A 145 29.83 35.34 -66.33
C LEU A 145 29.52 34.84 -67.75
N ARG A 146 28.51 33.97 -67.90
CA ARG A 146 28.03 33.51 -69.22
C ARG A 146 27.44 34.66 -70.03
N GLN A 147 26.63 35.52 -69.41
CA GLN A 147 26.04 36.69 -70.06
C GLN A 147 27.12 37.67 -70.55
N ARG A 148 28.15 37.94 -69.74
CA ARG A 148 29.30 38.79 -70.14
C ARG A 148 30.19 38.20 -71.24
N ARG A 149 30.16 36.88 -71.46
CA ARG A 149 30.89 36.22 -72.54
C ARG A 149 30.12 36.21 -73.87
N SER A 150 28.81 36.44 -73.82
CA SER A 150 27.95 36.49 -75.01
C SER A 150 27.75 37.90 -75.57
N GLU A 151 28.25 38.92 -74.88
CA GLU A 151 28.42 40.31 -75.35
C GLU A 151 29.79 40.46 -76.03
#